data_AF-A0A150NGZ4-F1
#
_entry.id   AF-A0A150NGZ4-F1
#
_cell.length_a   1.000
_cell.length_b   1.000
_cell.length_c   1.000
_cell.angle_alpha   90.00
_cell.angle_beta   90.00
_cell.angle_gamma   90.00
#
_symmetry.space_group_name_H-M   'P 1'
#
loop_
_entity.id
_entity.type
_entity.pdbx_description
1 polymer ?
#
loop_
_entity_poly.entity_id
_entity_poly.type
_entity_poly.pdbx_seq_one_letter_code
_entity_poly.pdbx_strand_id
1 'polypeptide(L)'
;MHKAVKQEKGHGYLRKTKLGLLSGIILTTALGSLFLNGIVSADEQPNSSTPPNAAQTPPSETVVQSEYETSTTHTVKETELKAKVEEVKALGVKVTETPTENVGVANSSSEVTHLRATAEEKVDAQIRDLESAKAEQEQVKADRVKIDEFKNTFINANYIKVKARLVSQVNSRDIDEDVSKEASVSPITSSNGELHYLKANELDLTDSQGLYNAVSKPTTEEVTETFIKVPDRIGITDKYETNRVNIGYPARIVELTPNTVYSYTITPRSDSVLSSIYGIGSIETTAKFEYTLPEETKLYATFSSKPVETHVIIKNLTRRAENHTDFIGYTRTYTYKDKQGNIIPIKDLYAKFLDVQGFKGKGVITSSDIPKSKLSEFELRSAGADYTYRQETSLLGENTISKKEYIASKVVPNKRNQFTPRIVYASNLQRVELTDTEKAINGVSRTFHTVTYTEVQKQRFSDSEVCKRTRC
;
A
#
# COMPACT_ATOMS: atom_id res chain seq x y z
N MET A 1 -43.94 31.16 -30.96
CA MET A 1 -42.87 30.27 -31.49
C MET A 1 -42.13 29.63 -30.31
N HIS A 2 -41.72 28.38 -30.51
CA HIS A 2 -41.71 27.31 -29.52
C HIS A 2 -40.78 27.45 -28.30
N LYS A 3 -41.36 27.20 -27.12
CA LYS A 3 -40.69 26.82 -25.88
C LYS A 3 -40.35 25.33 -25.99
N ALA A 4 -39.08 24.96 -26.07
CA ALA A 4 -38.65 23.57 -26.07
C ALA A 4 -38.61 23.04 -24.62
N VAL A 5 -39.61 22.22 -24.29
CA VAL A 5 -39.64 21.38 -23.08
C VAL A 5 -38.60 20.27 -23.25
N LYS A 6 -37.62 20.17 -22.35
CA LYS A 6 -36.73 19.01 -22.29
C LYS A 6 -37.52 17.84 -21.69
N GLN A 7 -37.71 16.80 -22.49
CA GLN A 7 -38.21 15.49 -22.07
C GLN A 7 -37.28 14.90 -21.00
N GLU A 8 -37.84 14.58 -19.84
CA GLU A 8 -37.27 13.63 -18.89
C GLU A 8 -37.18 12.26 -19.56
N LYS A 9 -35.95 11.74 -19.71
CA LYS A 9 -35.73 10.35 -20.11
C LYS A 9 -35.54 9.48 -18.87
N GLY A 10 -36.66 8.88 -18.46
CA GLY A 10 -36.79 7.51 -17.95
C GLY A 10 -35.78 7.00 -16.93
N HIS A 11 -36.19 6.99 -15.66
CA HIS A 11 -35.64 6.13 -14.63
C HIS A 11 -35.92 4.66 -14.94
N GLY A 12 -34.89 3.96 -15.43
CA GLY A 12 -34.88 2.49 -15.55
C GLY A 12 -34.46 1.85 -14.24
N TYR A 13 -35.45 1.46 -13.43
CA TYR A 13 -35.30 0.55 -12.29
C TYR A 13 -34.93 -0.84 -12.84
N LEU A 14 -33.66 -1.24 -12.73
CA LEU A 14 -33.26 -2.62 -12.97
C LEU A 14 -33.54 -3.46 -11.72
N ARG A 15 -34.39 -4.46 -11.92
CA ARG A 15 -34.86 -5.41 -10.91
C ARG A 15 -33.69 -6.13 -10.23
N LYS A 16 -33.74 -6.18 -8.91
CA LYS A 16 -32.93 -7.06 -8.05
C LYS A 16 -33.02 -8.50 -8.57
N THR A 17 -31.91 -9.07 -9.01
CA THR A 17 -31.74 -10.53 -9.07
C THR A 17 -31.28 -11.00 -7.68
N LYS A 18 -32.17 -11.73 -7.00
CA LYS A 18 -31.84 -12.51 -5.82
C LYS A 18 -30.92 -13.66 -6.26
N LEU A 19 -29.61 -13.53 -6.07
CA LEU A 19 -28.74 -14.69 -5.90
C LEU A 19 -28.62 -14.94 -4.39
N GLY A 20 -29.28 -15.99 -3.93
CA GLY A 20 -29.20 -16.44 -2.55
C GLY A 20 -27.78 -16.87 -2.22
N LEU A 21 -27.12 -16.09 -1.36
CA LEU A 21 -25.94 -16.52 -0.64
C LEU A 21 -26.41 -17.54 0.41
N LEU A 22 -26.32 -18.83 0.08
CA LEU A 22 -26.45 -19.91 1.04
C LEU A 22 -25.21 -19.89 1.94
N SER A 23 -25.30 -19.11 3.01
CA SER A 23 -24.47 -19.24 4.20
C SER A 23 -24.81 -20.56 4.89
N GLY A 24 -24.04 -21.60 4.56
CA GLY A 24 -24.01 -22.86 5.30
C GLY A 24 -23.13 -22.71 6.53
N ILE A 25 -23.68 -22.20 7.63
CA ILE A 25 -23.14 -22.45 8.96
C ILE A 25 -23.50 -23.89 9.31
N ILE A 26 -22.56 -24.81 9.18
CA ILE A 26 -22.68 -26.12 9.85
C ILE A 26 -22.15 -25.92 11.26
N LEU A 27 -23.08 -25.63 12.17
CA LEU A 27 -22.90 -25.78 13.60
C LEU A 27 -23.23 -27.24 13.94
N THR A 28 -22.21 -28.10 14.04
CA THR A 28 -22.40 -29.45 14.61
C THR A 28 -21.31 -29.73 15.64
N THR A 29 -21.74 -29.65 16.89
CA THR A 29 -21.31 -30.47 18.03
C THR A 29 -19.82 -30.47 18.39
N ALA A 30 -19.47 -29.54 19.28
CA ALA A 30 -18.39 -29.71 20.24
C ALA A 30 -18.70 -30.88 21.19
N LEU A 31 -17.99 -31.99 21.03
CA LEU A 31 -17.63 -32.92 22.11
C LEU A 31 -16.19 -33.39 21.85
N GLY A 32 -15.25 -32.45 22.04
CA GLY A 32 -13.83 -32.74 22.16
C GLY A 32 -13.52 -33.12 23.59
N SER A 33 -13.53 -34.42 23.85
CA SER A 33 -12.96 -35.03 25.05
C SER A 33 -11.48 -34.68 25.16
N LEU A 34 -11.13 -34.19 26.33
CA LEU A 34 -9.80 -34.13 26.93
C LEU A 34 -9.04 -35.43 26.70
N PHE A 35 -7.91 -35.39 26.00
CA PHE A 35 -6.74 -36.20 26.36
C PHE A 35 -5.47 -35.41 26.05
N LEU A 36 -4.91 -34.86 27.13
CA LEU A 36 -3.49 -34.52 27.22
C LEU A 36 -2.70 -35.82 27.05
N ASN A 37 -1.83 -35.91 26.06
CA ASN A 37 -0.65 -36.76 26.17
C ASN A 37 0.58 -35.90 25.96
N GLY A 38 1.34 -35.85 27.04
CA GLY A 38 2.62 -35.17 27.15
C GLY A 38 3.65 -35.77 26.22
N ILE A 39 4.64 -34.91 26.00
CA ILE A 39 5.77 -35.01 25.11
C ILE A 39 6.95 -35.65 25.87
N VAL A 40 7.81 -36.36 25.11
CA VAL A 40 9.28 -36.54 25.33
C VAL A 40 9.68 -37.49 26.47
N SER A 41 10.74 -38.30 26.43
CA SER A 41 11.70 -38.85 25.45
C SER A 41 12.77 -39.60 26.28
N ALA A 42 13.62 -40.41 25.62
CA ALA A 42 14.97 -40.85 26.01
C ALA A 42 15.06 -42.03 27.00
N ASP A 43 16.01 -42.96 26.91
CA ASP A 43 16.98 -43.42 25.90
C ASP A 43 17.65 -44.70 26.47
N GLU A 44 18.41 -45.39 25.63
CA GLU A 44 19.51 -46.34 25.90
C GLU A 44 19.24 -47.83 26.27
N GLN A 45 19.62 -48.67 25.29
CA GLN A 45 20.16 -50.04 25.38
C GLN A 45 21.48 -50.10 26.22
N PRO A 46 22.20 -51.24 26.45
CA PRO A 46 21.91 -52.68 26.27
C PRO A 46 22.37 -53.63 27.43
N ASN A 47 21.86 -54.87 27.41
CA ASN A 47 22.43 -56.18 27.82
C ASN A 47 23.45 -56.31 28.99
N SER A 48 23.20 -57.24 29.93
CA SER A 48 23.99 -58.49 30.05
C SER A 48 23.59 -59.42 31.22
N SER A 49 23.82 -60.72 30.98
CA SER A 49 24.15 -61.83 31.90
C SER A 49 23.05 -62.74 32.49
N THR A 50 23.26 -64.03 32.21
CA THR A 50 22.52 -65.28 32.53
C THR A 50 23.25 -66.02 33.70
N PRO A 51 22.84 -67.22 34.16
CA PRO A 51 21.75 -67.66 35.08
C PRO A 51 22.30 -68.26 36.42
N PRO A 52 21.53 -68.99 37.29
CA PRO A 52 21.36 -70.45 37.09
C PRO A 52 20.03 -71.11 37.60
N ASN A 53 19.72 -72.24 36.95
CA ASN A 53 18.86 -73.40 37.28
C ASN A 53 18.14 -73.49 38.64
N ALA A 54 16.85 -73.91 38.59
CA ALA A 54 16.38 -75.13 39.27
C ALA A 54 14.96 -75.59 38.81
N ALA A 55 14.90 -76.86 38.40
CA ALA A 55 13.82 -77.85 38.54
C ALA A 55 12.41 -77.63 37.94
N GLN A 56 12.06 -78.59 37.07
CA GLN A 56 10.72 -78.89 36.56
C GLN A 56 9.86 -79.64 37.59
N THR A 57 8.56 -79.35 37.67
CA THR A 57 7.47 -80.35 37.81
C THR A 57 6.14 -79.71 37.35
N PRO A 58 5.30 -80.39 36.53
CA PRO A 58 4.13 -79.78 35.86
C PRO A 58 2.89 -79.81 36.78
N PRO A 59 1.83 -79.00 36.52
CA PRO A 59 0.72 -79.57 35.74
C PRO A 59 -0.12 -78.56 34.92
N SER A 60 -0.95 -79.17 34.07
CA SER A 60 -2.18 -78.66 33.46
C SER A 60 -2.02 -77.85 32.18
N GLU A 61 -2.17 -78.59 31.07
CA GLU A 61 -2.66 -78.09 29.80
C GLU A 61 -3.86 -77.15 30.03
N THR A 62 -3.60 -75.86 29.93
CA THR A 62 -4.63 -74.92 29.48
C THR A 62 -4.28 -74.70 28.02
N VAL A 63 -5.11 -75.22 27.12
CA VAL A 63 -5.02 -74.90 25.69
C VAL A 63 -5.22 -73.39 25.57
N VAL A 64 -4.13 -72.64 25.48
CA VAL A 64 -4.17 -71.25 25.04
C VAL A 64 -4.45 -71.32 23.55
N GLN A 65 -5.72 -71.12 23.16
CA GLN A 65 -6.01 -70.67 21.81
C GLN A 65 -5.28 -69.33 21.63
N SER A 66 -4.13 -69.36 20.97
CA SER A 66 -3.48 -68.15 20.51
C SER A 66 -4.32 -67.59 19.36
N GLU A 67 -5.28 -66.71 19.66
CA GLU A 67 -5.80 -65.78 18.66
C GLU A 67 -4.64 -64.86 18.29
N TYR A 68 -4.16 -64.96 17.06
CA TYR A 68 -3.20 -63.99 16.51
C TYR A 68 -3.98 -62.98 15.68
N GLU A 69 -3.80 -61.70 16.04
CA GLU A 69 -4.41 -60.56 15.36
C GLU A 69 -3.41 -60.00 14.35
N THR A 70 -3.76 -60.03 13.07
CA THR A 70 -3.01 -59.34 12.02
C THR A 70 -3.71 -58.04 11.66
N SER A 71 -2.99 -56.92 11.77
CA SER A 71 -3.50 -55.58 11.49
C SER A 71 -2.95 -55.08 10.16
N THR A 72 -3.82 -54.65 9.25
CA THR A 72 -3.45 -54.14 7.92
C THR A 72 -3.99 -52.72 7.76
N THR A 73 -3.11 -51.77 7.42
CA THR A 73 -3.51 -50.40 7.10
C THR A 73 -3.78 -50.26 5.61
N HIS A 74 -4.96 -49.76 5.27
CA HIS A 74 -5.40 -49.52 3.90
C HIS A 74 -5.44 -48.04 3.61
N THR A 75 -4.76 -47.63 2.54
CA THR A 75 -4.85 -46.27 2.00
C THR A 75 -6.00 -46.16 1.01
N VAL A 76 -6.71 -45.04 1.05
CA VAL A 76 -7.91 -44.80 0.24
C VAL A 76 -7.64 -43.74 -0.83
N LYS A 77 -8.01 -44.07 -2.09
CA LYS A 77 -7.99 -43.14 -3.25
C LYS A 77 -6.68 -42.34 -3.42
N GLU A 78 -5.55 -42.92 -2.99
CA GLU A 78 -4.26 -42.21 -2.95
C GLU A 78 -3.80 -41.73 -4.32
N THR A 79 -3.95 -42.59 -5.34
CA THR A 79 -3.56 -42.29 -6.72
C THR A 79 -4.36 -41.13 -7.30
N GLU A 80 -5.66 -41.07 -7.01
CA GLU A 80 -6.56 -40.00 -7.45
C GLU A 80 -6.22 -38.67 -6.75
N LEU A 81 -6.05 -38.70 -5.42
CA LEU A 81 -5.66 -37.51 -4.64
C LEU A 81 -4.30 -36.96 -5.11
N LYS A 82 -3.29 -37.83 -5.27
CA LYS A 82 -1.96 -37.42 -5.75
C LYS A 82 -2.00 -36.87 -7.17
N ALA A 83 -2.76 -37.49 -8.08
CA ALA A 83 -2.95 -36.96 -9.43
C ALA A 83 -3.56 -35.56 -9.40
N LYS A 84 -4.56 -35.32 -8.54
CA LYS A 84 -5.18 -34.01 -8.37
C LYS A 84 -4.23 -32.97 -7.78
N VAL A 85 -3.41 -33.36 -6.81
CA VAL A 85 -2.37 -32.49 -6.22
C VAL A 85 -1.39 -32.03 -7.29
N GLU A 86 -0.89 -32.94 -8.12
CA GLU A 86 0.06 -32.59 -9.19
C GLU A 86 -0.60 -31.71 -10.27
N GLU A 87 -1.88 -31.97 -10.59
CA GLU A 87 -2.65 -31.13 -11.51
C GLU A 87 -2.73 -29.67 -11.04
N VAL A 88 -3.07 -29.42 -9.76
CA VAL A 88 -3.21 -28.05 -9.25
C VAL A 88 -1.87 -27.38 -9.00
N LYS A 89 -0.82 -28.14 -8.64
CA LYS A 89 0.55 -27.62 -8.57
C LYS A 89 1.03 -27.11 -9.93
N ALA A 90 0.72 -27.83 -11.01
CA ALA A 90 1.06 -27.42 -12.37
C ALA A 90 0.39 -26.08 -12.78
N LEU A 91 -0.74 -25.73 -12.16
CA LEU A 91 -1.42 -24.45 -12.34
C LEU A 91 -0.84 -23.31 -11.47
N GLY A 92 0.13 -23.62 -10.62
CA GLY A 92 0.80 -22.67 -9.72
C GLY A 92 0.16 -22.54 -8.34
N VAL A 93 -0.72 -23.48 -7.94
CA VAL A 93 -1.23 -23.55 -6.56
C VAL A 93 -0.15 -24.15 -5.65
N LYS A 94 0.15 -23.49 -4.53
CA LYS A 94 1.08 -24.02 -3.54
C LYS A 94 0.38 -25.10 -2.71
N VAL A 95 0.78 -26.36 -2.88
CA VAL A 95 0.21 -27.48 -2.12
C VAL A 95 1.22 -28.03 -1.11
N THR A 96 0.81 -28.17 0.15
CA THR A 96 1.64 -28.71 1.24
C THR A 96 1.03 -30.00 1.79
N GLU A 97 1.82 -31.07 1.89
CA GLU A 97 1.38 -32.32 2.51
C GLU A 97 1.42 -32.20 4.04
N THR A 98 0.39 -32.71 4.69
CA THR A 98 0.22 -32.78 6.16
C THR A 98 0.23 -34.25 6.59
N PRO A 99 0.44 -34.56 7.88
CA PRO A 99 0.55 -35.95 8.35
C PRO A 99 -0.66 -36.80 7.97
N THR A 100 -0.42 -38.06 7.63
CA THR A 100 -1.45 -39.05 7.30
C THR A 100 -2.51 -39.13 8.39
N GLU A 101 -3.79 -39.11 7.99
CA GLU A 101 -4.92 -39.29 8.89
C GLU A 101 -5.37 -40.75 8.87
N ASN A 102 -5.52 -41.36 10.05
CA ASN A 102 -6.17 -42.67 10.20
C ASN A 102 -7.57 -42.47 10.77
N VAL A 103 -8.60 -42.97 10.07
CA VAL A 103 -10.00 -42.79 10.47
C VAL A 103 -10.48 -43.81 11.51
N GLY A 104 -9.68 -44.84 11.80
CA GLY A 104 -9.97 -45.82 12.86
C GLY A 104 -9.46 -47.23 12.56
N VAL A 105 -9.70 -48.12 13.54
CA VAL A 105 -9.38 -49.55 13.47
C VAL A 105 -10.69 -50.33 13.47
N ALA A 106 -10.92 -51.14 12.43
CA ALA A 106 -12.06 -52.03 12.30
C ALA A 106 -11.73 -53.44 12.80
N ASN A 107 -12.61 -54.00 13.62
CA ASN A 107 -12.54 -55.38 14.12
C ASN A 107 -13.61 -56.30 13.50
N SER A 108 -14.48 -55.74 12.66
CA SER A 108 -15.55 -56.45 11.97
C SER A 108 -15.70 -55.99 10.51
N SER A 109 -16.24 -56.84 9.64
CA SER A 109 -16.44 -56.51 8.22
C SER A 109 -17.40 -55.32 8.01
N SER A 110 -18.39 -55.16 8.90
CA SER A 110 -19.28 -53.98 8.89
C SER A 110 -18.52 -52.68 9.23
N GLU A 111 -17.59 -52.73 10.18
CA GLU A 111 -16.75 -51.58 10.54
C GLU A 111 -15.79 -51.23 9.40
N VAL A 112 -15.23 -52.22 8.70
CA VAL A 112 -14.38 -51.97 7.50
C VAL A 112 -15.13 -51.16 6.46
N THR A 113 -16.39 -51.53 6.19
CA THR A 113 -17.22 -50.82 5.19
C THR A 113 -17.48 -49.38 5.61
N HIS A 114 -17.78 -49.15 6.89
CA HIS A 114 -18.04 -47.81 7.43
C HIS A 114 -16.78 -46.92 7.43
N LEU A 115 -15.64 -47.45 7.91
CA LEU A 115 -14.37 -46.72 7.93
C LEU A 115 -13.86 -46.43 6.52
N ARG A 116 -14.01 -47.36 5.57
CA ARG A 116 -13.70 -47.12 4.17
C ARG A 116 -14.52 -45.98 3.60
N ALA A 117 -15.84 -45.99 3.79
CA ALA A 117 -16.71 -44.91 3.32
C ALA A 117 -16.34 -43.55 3.94
N THR A 118 -16.03 -43.53 5.25
CA THR A 118 -15.58 -42.32 5.95
C THR A 118 -14.25 -41.80 5.38
N ALA A 119 -13.29 -42.69 5.13
CA ALA A 119 -12.02 -42.33 4.53
C ALA A 119 -12.18 -41.81 3.09
N GLU A 120 -13.04 -42.45 2.29
CA GLU A 120 -13.36 -42.01 0.92
C GLU A 120 -14.01 -40.63 0.91
N GLU A 121 -14.97 -40.35 1.80
CA GLU A 121 -15.61 -39.05 1.90
C GLU A 121 -14.62 -37.93 2.25
N LYS A 122 -13.67 -38.21 3.15
CA LYS A 122 -12.60 -37.27 3.50
C LYS A 122 -11.66 -37.00 2.31
N VAL A 123 -11.27 -38.04 1.56
CA VAL A 123 -10.45 -37.85 0.35
C VAL A 123 -11.22 -37.08 -0.72
N ASP A 124 -12.51 -37.37 -0.93
CA ASP A 124 -13.36 -36.66 -1.89
C ASP A 124 -13.57 -35.19 -1.50
N ALA A 125 -13.61 -34.87 -0.20
CA ALA A 125 -13.62 -33.50 0.28
C ALA A 125 -12.31 -32.76 -0.05
N GLN A 126 -11.15 -33.42 0.17
CA GLN A 126 -9.84 -32.86 -0.21
C GLN A 126 -9.73 -32.64 -1.73
N ILE A 127 -10.20 -33.60 -2.54
CA ILE A 127 -10.22 -33.47 -4.01
C ILE A 127 -11.08 -32.29 -4.45
N ARG A 128 -12.28 -32.11 -3.86
CA ARG A 128 -13.16 -30.96 -4.16
C ARG A 128 -12.52 -29.63 -3.77
N ASP A 129 -11.84 -29.56 -2.63
CA ASP A 129 -11.13 -28.35 -2.22
C ASP A 129 -9.97 -28.01 -3.17
N LEU A 130 -9.16 -29.01 -3.55
CA LEU A 130 -8.13 -28.85 -4.57
C LEU A 130 -8.71 -28.39 -5.92
N GLU A 131 -9.84 -28.96 -6.35
CA GLU A 131 -10.51 -28.56 -7.58
C GLU A 131 -10.99 -27.09 -7.52
N SER A 132 -11.51 -26.64 -6.37
CA SER A 132 -11.92 -25.24 -6.16
C SER A 132 -10.75 -24.26 -6.29
N ALA A 133 -9.54 -24.69 -5.91
CA ALA A 133 -8.33 -23.86 -5.99
C ALA A 133 -7.97 -23.48 -7.44
N LYS A 134 -8.44 -24.23 -8.45
CA LYS A 134 -8.23 -23.88 -9.86
C LYS A 134 -8.94 -22.58 -10.24
N ALA A 135 -10.20 -22.42 -9.83
CA ALA A 135 -10.97 -21.21 -10.10
C ALA A 135 -10.36 -19.99 -9.38
N GLU A 136 -9.92 -20.19 -8.13
CA GLU A 136 -9.20 -19.15 -7.38
C GLU A 136 -7.89 -18.74 -8.07
N GLN A 137 -7.14 -19.71 -8.60
CA GLN A 137 -5.87 -19.47 -9.27
C GLN A 137 -6.06 -18.68 -10.57
N GLU A 138 -7.11 -18.96 -11.34
CA GLU A 138 -7.44 -18.14 -12.52
C GLU A 138 -7.82 -16.71 -12.13
N GLN A 139 -8.55 -16.53 -11.02
CA GLN A 139 -8.84 -15.19 -10.50
C GLN A 139 -7.57 -14.45 -10.05
N VAL A 140 -6.64 -15.14 -9.40
CA VAL A 140 -5.33 -14.58 -9.00
C VAL A 140 -4.52 -14.13 -10.21
N LYS A 141 -4.51 -14.91 -11.31
CA LYS A 141 -3.85 -14.51 -12.56
C LYS A 141 -4.46 -13.22 -13.11
N ALA A 142 -5.80 -13.13 -13.16
CA ALA A 142 -6.49 -11.93 -13.63
C ALA A 142 -6.18 -10.69 -12.76
N ASP A 143 -6.11 -10.84 -11.44
CA ASP A 143 -5.76 -9.75 -10.54
C ASP A 143 -4.29 -9.33 -10.68
N ARG A 144 -3.37 -10.29 -10.93
CA ARG A 144 -1.96 -9.99 -11.21
C ARG A 144 -1.77 -9.21 -12.50
N VAL A 145 -2.55 -9.49 -13.54
CA VAL A 145 -2.53 -8.69 -14.79
C VAL A 145 -2.86 -7.22 -14.49
N LYS A 146 -3.87 -6.94 -13.67
CA LYS A 146 -4.20 -5.55 -13.27
C LYS A 146 -3.05 -4.89 -12.50
N ILE A 147 -2.38 -5.64 -11.63
CA ILE A 147 -1.20 -5.15 -10.90
C ILE A 147 -0.08 -4.79 -11.88
N ASP A 148 0.21 -5.67 -12.83
CA ASP A 148 1.27 -5.47 -13.82
C ASP A 148 0.97 -4.30 -14.77
N GLU A 149 -0.28 -4.13 -15.20
CA GLU A 149 -0.74 -2.96 -15.96
C GLU A 149 -0.54 -1.65 -15.18
N PHE A 150 -0.86 -1.66 -13.89
CA PHE A 150 -0.63 -0.52 -13.01
C PHE A 150 0.87 -0.21 -12.90
N LYS A 151 1.72 -1.22 -12.65
CA LYS A 151 3.18 -1.06 -12.60
C LYS A 151 3.73 -0.53 -13.92
N ASN A 152 3.24 -1.04 -15.05
CA ASN A 152 3.65 -0.56 -16.37
C ASN A 152 3.31 0.91 -16.59
N THR A 153 2.12 1.33 -16.14
CA THR A 153 1.66 2.71 -16.29
C THR A 153 2.38 3.68 -15.36
N PHE A 154 2.58 3.32 -14.09
CA PHE A 154 3.02 4.27 -13.07
C PHE A 154 4.47 4.09 -12.59
N ILE A 155 5.15 3.03 -13.02
CA ILE A 155 6.54 2.73 -12.67
C ILE A 155 7.39 2.58 -13.93
N ASN A 156 7.04 1.63 -14.81
CA ASN A 156 7.94 1.21 -15.88
C ASN A 156 7.94 2.15 -17.09
N ALA A 157 6.83 2.83 -17.38
CA ALA A 157 6.75 3.73 -18.52
C ALA A 157 7.86 4.82 -18.51
N ASN A 158 8.46 5.07 -19.67
CA ASN A 158 9.65 5.94 -19.80
C ASN A 158 9.38 7.41 -19.45
N TYR A 159 8.14 7.87 -19.62
CA TYR A 159 7.74 9.23 -19.30
C TYR A 159 7.50 9.46 -17.80
N ILE A 160 7.54 8.42 -16.96
CA ILE A 160 7.34 8.55 -15.52
C ILE A 160 8.49 9.34 -14.89
N LYS A 161 8.10 10.41 -14.19
CA LYS A 161 8.96 11.32 -13.43
C LYS A 161 8.62 11.14 -11.95
N VAL A 162 9.35 10.26 -11.27
CA VAL A 162 9.07 9.84 -9.89
C VAL A 162 9.08 11.03 -8.94
N LYS A 163 10.10 11.89 -9.02
CA LYS A 163 10.28 13.00 -8.08
C LYS A 163 9.26 14.10 -8.30
N ALA A 164 9.06 14.47 -9.56
CA ALA A 164 8.05 15.46 -9.93
C ALA A 164 6.65 14.99 -9.50
N ARG A 165 6.35 13.70 -9.67
CA ARG A 165 5.08 13.12 -9.23
C ARG A 165 4.95 13.16 -7.71
N LEU A 166 5.97 12.73 -6.97
CA LEU A 166 5.97 12.78 -5.50
C LEU A 166 5.71 14.20 -4.98
N VAL A 167 6.47 15.20 -5.46
CA VAL A 167 6.27 16.61 -5.06
C VAL A 167 4.91 17.16 -5.47
N SER A 168 4.27 16.66 -6.53
CA SER A 168 2.94 17.15 -6.96
C SER A 168 1.75 16.39 -6.37
N GLN A 169 1.91 15.10 -6.05
CA GLN A 169 0.80 14.21 -5.63
C GLN A 169 0.84 13.88 -4.15
N VAL A 170 2.01 13.70 -3.54
CA VAL A 170 2.11 13.47 -2.08
C VAL A 170 1.88 14.79 -1.37
N ASN A 171 2.61 15.84 -1.74
CA ASN A 171 2.49 17.15 -1.10
C ASN A 171 1.14 17.84 -1.35
N SER A 172 0.28 17.35 -2.25
CA SER A 172 -1.07 17.91 -2.47
C SER A 172 -2.16 17.23 -1.64
N ARG A 173 -1.84 16.15 -0.93
CA ARG A 173 -2.82 15.43 -0.09
C ARG A 173 -3.33 16.32 1.05
N ASP A 174 -2.48 17.22 1.53
CA ASP A 174 -2.84 18.22 2.53
C ASP A 174 -3.90 19.24 2.04
N ILE A 175 -4.11 19.33 0.73
CA ILE A 175 -5.07 20.20 0.06
C ILE A 175 -6.29 19.44 -0.47
N ASP A 176 -6.21 18.13 -0.63
CA ASP A 176 -7.39 17.34 -1.02
C ASP A 176 -8.13 16.76 0.18
N GLU A 177 -7.38 16.29 1.18
CA GLU A 177 -7.89 15.43 2.24
C GLU A 177 -7.78 16.08 3.62
N ASP A 178 -6.91 17.08 3.79
CA ASP A 178 -6.62 17.73 5.08
C ASP A 178 -6.70 19.26 5.03
N VAL A 179 -7.62 19.80 4.23
CA VAL A 179 -7.60 21.24 3.92
C VAL A 179 -7.70 22.13 5.14
N SER A 180 -8.59 21.76 6.07
CA SER A 180 -8.82 22.47 7.33
C SER A 180 -7.82 22.10 8.43
N LYS A 181 -6.94 21.12 8.19
CA LYS A 181 -5.94 20.68 9.16
C LYS A 181 -4.65 21.46 8.92
N GLU A 182 -4.43 22.48 9.72
CA GLU A 182 -3.24 23.33 9.62
C GLU A 182 -2.02 22.64 10.23
N ALA A 183 -0.98 22.47 9.41
CA ALA A 183 0.33 21.99 9.84
C ALA A 183 1.16 23.15 10.38
N SER A 184 2.17 22.86 11.20
CA SER A 184 3.03 23.93 11.73
C SER A 184 4.22 24.19 10.80
N VAL A 185 4.70 25.44 10.83
CA VAL A 185 5.88 25.87 10.08
C VAL A 185 6.89 26.41 11.07
N SER A 186 8.13 25.90 11.08
CA SER A 186 9.21 26.46 11.91
C SER A 186 9.52 27.90 11.50
N PRO A 187 10.15 28.73 12.36
CA PRO A 187 10.69 30.01 11.93
C PRO A 187 11.52 29.88 10.64
N ILE A 188 11.44 30.89 9.77
CA ILE A 188 12.25 30.93 8.54
C ILE A 188 13.65 31.37 8.93
N THR A 189 14.66 30.77 8.32
CA THR A 189 16.06 31.20 8.42
C THR A 189 16.56 31.63 7.05
N SER A 190 17.48 32.59 7.02
CA SER A 190 18.08 33.13 5.80
C SER A 190 19.58 32.88 5.79
N SER A 191 20.13 32.48 4.65
CA SER A 191 21.58 32.41 4.47
C SER A 191 22.27 33.78 4.57
N ASN A 192 21.51 34.87 4.44
CA ASN A 192 22.01 36.25 4.54
C ASN A 192 21.69 36.89 5.91
N GLY A 193 21.16 36.12 6.86
CA GLY A 193 20.89 36.58 8.23
C GLY A 193 19.56 37.32 8.37
N GLU A 194 19.47 38.54 7.85
CA GLU A 194 18.31 39.41 8.06
C GLU A 194 17.09 38.96 7.24
N LEU A 195 15.91 39.05 7.87
CA LEU A 195 14.61 38.75 7.28
C LEU A 195 13.70 39.96 7.47
N HIS A 196 13.06 40.39 6.39
CA HIS A 196 12.02 41.41 6.43
C HIS A 196 10.69 40.78 6.05
N TYR A 197 9.65 41.00 6.85
CA TYR A 197 8.31 40.52 6.54
C TYR A 197 7.45 41.62 5.93
N LEU A 198 6.43 41.21 5.17
CA LEU A 198 5.44 42.14 4.65
C LEU A 198 4.71 42.83 5.81
N LYS A 199 4.61 44.16 5.72
CA LYS A 199 3.84 44.98 6.67
C LYS A 199 2.35 44.96 6.32
N ALA A 200 1.70 43.80 6.45
CA ALA A 200 0.27 43.63 6.18
C ALA A 200 -0.35 42.54 7.09
N ASN A 201 -1.44 42.88 7.77
CA ASN A 201 -2.17 41.95 8.64
C ASN A 201 -2.92 40.86 7.85
N GLU A 202 -3.43 41.23 6.68
CA GLU A 202 -4.17 40.34 5.79
C GLU A 202 -3.70 40.60 4.36
N LEU A 203 -3.60 39.52 3.58
CA LEU A 203 -3.29 39.60 2.17
C LEU A 203 -4.40 38.92 1.36
N ASP A 204 -5.24 39.75 0.75
CA ASP A 204 -6.28 39.29 -0.16
C ASP A 204 -5.73 39.23 -1.59
N LEU A 205 -5.50 38.01 -2.09
CA LEU A 205 -5.05 37.74 -3.45
C LEU A 205 -6.21 37.32 -4.36
N THR A 206 -7.47 37.50 -3.96
CA THR A 206 -8.64 37.18 -4.80
C THR A 206 -8.67 38.02 -6.07
N ASP A 207 -8.23 39.27 -6.00
CA ASP A 207 -8.09 40.15 -7.15
C ASP A 207 -6.86 41.09 -7.04
N SER A 208 -6.64 41.91 -8.08
CA SER A 208 -5.53 42.88 -8.07
C SER A 208 -5.73 44.03 -7.07
N GLN A 209 -6.97 44.28 -6.61
CA GLN A 209 -7.31 45.35 -5.68
C GLN A 209 -7.00 44.95 -4.24
N GLY A 210 -7.22 43.69 -3.86
CA GLY A 210 -6.83 43.13 -2.56
C GLY A 210 -5.33 43.27 -2.31
N LEU A 211 -4.51 42.89 -3.30
CA LEU A 211 -3.06 43.11 -3.25
C LEU A 211 -2.73 44.60 -3.12
N TYR A 212 -3.36 45.46 -3.92
CA TYR A 212 -3.13 46.90 -3.86
C TYR A 212 -3.44 47.47 -2.47
N ASN A 213 -4.56 47.08 -1.87
CA ASN A 213 -4.96 47.52 -0.54
C ASN A 213 -3.93 47.11 0.53
N ALA A 214 -3.48 45.86 0.49
CA ALA A 214 -2.49 45.33 1.43
C ALA A 214 -1.15 46.06 1.35
N VAL A 215 -0.68 46.40 0.13
CA VAL A 215 0.64 47.03 -0.04
C VAL A 215 0.62 48.56 0.01
N SER A 216 -0.55 49.20 -0.16
CA SER A 216 -0.73 50.66 -0.13
C SER A 216 -1.01 51.21 1.26
N LYS A 217 -1.47 50.37 2.20
CA LYS A 217 -1.76 50.74 3.59
C LYS A 217 -0.97 49.84 4.54
N PRO A 218 0.36 49.97 4.61
CA PRO A 218 1.18 49.08 5.42
C PRO A 218 0.91 49.28 6.90
N THR A 219 1.04 48.21 7.68
CA THR A 219 1.15 48.30 9.14
C THR A 219 2.40 49.07 9.55
N THR A 220 2.44 49.54 10.80
CA THR A 220 3.62 50.21 11.36
C THR A 220 4.78 49.23 11.52
N GLU A 221 4.48 48.05 12.06
CA GLU A 221 5.43 46.96 12.31
C GLU A 221 5.31 45.84 11.27
N GLU A 222 6.35 45.02 11.18
CA GLU A 222 6.35 43.81 10.36
C GLU A 222 5.41 42.74 10.94
N VAL A 223 4.73 41.99 10.07
CA VAL A 223 3.80 40.93 10.46
C VAL A 223 4.43 39.59 10.12
N THR A 224 4.84 38.82 11.13
CA THR A 224 5.56 37.54 10.95
C THR A 224 4.68 36.46 10.30
N GLU A 225 3.37 36.52 10.52
CA GLU A 225 2.39 35.60 9.93
C GLU A 225 1.14 36.36 9.49
N THR A 226 0.82 36.24 8.20
CA THR A 226 -0.29 36.93 7.54
C THR A 226 -1.27 35.89 7.02
N PHE A 227 -2.57 36.16 7.17
CA PHE A 227 -3.59 35.33 6.59
C PHE A 227 -3.78 35.65 5.09
N ILE A 228 -3.77 34.62 4.24
CA ILE A 228 -3.89 34.75 2.79
C ILE A 228 -5.24 34.24 2.31
N LYS A 229 -5.95 35.07 1.53
CA LYS A 229 -7.15 34.68 0.76
C LYS A 229 -6.80 34.54 -0.71
N VAL A 230 -7.37 33.54 -1.38
CA VAL A 230 -7.07 33.20 -2.78
C VAL A 230 -8.37 33.03 -3.58
N PRO A 231 -8.39 33.32 -4.90
CA PRO A 231 -9.63 33.34 -5.67
C PRO A 231 -10.18 31.96 -6.01
N ASP A 232 -11.49 31.91 -6.27
CA ASP A 232 -12.27 30.73 -6.62
C ASP A 232 -11.73 29.92 -7.80
N ARG A 233 -10.99 30.56 -8.71
CA ARG A 233 -10.56 29.95 -9.98
C ARG A 233 -9.12 30.26 -10.31
N ILE A 234 -8.21 29.44 -9.79
CA ILE A 234 -6.78 29.45 -10.20
C ILE A 234 -6.53 28.44 -11.34
N GLY A 235 -7.59 27.94 -11.99
CA GLY A 235 -7.48 27.00 -13.12
C GLY A 235 -7.13 25.58 -12.68
N ILE A 236 -7.63 25.15 -11.52
CA ILE A 236 -7.39 23.83 -10.93
C ILE A 236 -8.75 23.13 -10.76
N THR A 237 -8.77 21.80 -10.72
CA THR A 237 -10.01 21.00 -10.62
C THR A 237 -10.91 21.41 -9.46
N ASP A 238 -12.23 21.27 -9.63
CA ASP A 238 -13.30 21.61 -8.68
C ASP A 238 -13.06 21.20 -7.21
N LYS A 239 -12.33 20.10 -6.94
CA LYS A 239 -12.01 19.66 -5.56
C LYS A 239 -11.07 20.62 -4.82
N TYR A 240 -10.06 21.15 -5.51
CA TYR A 240 -9.15 22.17 -4.95
C TYR A 240 -9.93 23.45 -4.66
N GLU A 241 -10.75 23.88 -5.62
CA GLU A 241 -11.55 25.11 -5.53
C GLU A 241 -12.57 25.01 -4.37
N THR A 242 -13.29 23.90 -4.25
CA THR A 242 -14.31 23.73 -3.19
C THR A 242 -13.70 23.72 -1.78
N ASN A 243 -12.49 23.18 -1.62
CA ASN A 243 -11.89 23.04 -0.31
C ASN A 243 -11.04 24.25 0.14
N ARG A 244 -10.29 24.92 -0.76
CA ARG A 244 -9.30 25.95 -0.37
C ARG A 244 -9.82 27.38 -0.44
N VAL A 245 -10.73 27.67 -1.35
CA VAL A 245 -11.13 29.04 -1.73
C VAL A 245 -11.81 29.80 -0.59
N ASN A 246 -12.56 29.10 0.27
CA ASN A 246 -13.34 29.73 1.35
C ASN A 246 -12.59 29.82 2.69
N ILE A 247 -11.42 29.18 2.83
CA ILE A 247 -10.77 28.97 4.14
C ILE A 247 -9.52 29.82 4.31
N GLY A 248 -8.84 30.23 3.23
CA GLY A 248 -7.55 30.91 3.31
C GLY A 248 -6.48 30.05 4.01
N TYR A 249 -5.34 30.65 4.39
CA TYR A 249 -4.33 29.99 5.25
C TYR A 249 -3.32 30.98 5.84
N PRO A 250 -2.72 30.65 6.99
CA PRO A 250 -1.60 31.42 7.54
C PRO A 250 -0.31 31.19 6.73
N ALA A 251 0.40 32.27 6.42
CA ALA A 251 1.69 32.20 5.76
C ALA A 251 2.62 33.31 6.24
N ARG A 252 3.92 33.04 6.19
CA ARG A 252 4.94 34.07 6.40
C ARG A 252 5.31 34.68 5.06
N ILE A 253 5.19 35.99 4.95
CA ILE A 253 5.43 36.71 3.68
C ILE A 253 6.75 37.44 3.81
N VAL A 254 7.78 36.90 3.19
CA VAL A 254 9.17 37.34 3.38
C VAL A 254 9.66 38.11 2.15
N GLU A 255 10.28 39.27 2.37
CA GLU A 255 11.00 40.03 1.34
C GLU A 255 12.21 39.23 0.88
N LEU A 256 12.31 39.04 -0.43
CA LEU A 256 13.33 38.24 -1.05
C LEU A 256 14.55 39.10 -1.38
N THR A 257 15.70 38.57 -1.01
CA THR A 257 17.01 38.94 -1.54
C THR A 257 17.45 37.91 -2.61
N PRO A 258 17.96 38.34 -3.78
CA PRO A 258 18.42 37.44 -4.82
C PRO A 258 19.45 36.43 -4.31
N ASN A 259 19.38 35.19 -4.82
CA ASN A 259 20.28 34.08 -4.51
C ASN A 259 20.37 33.66 -3.04
N THR A 260 19.54 34.23 -2.16
CA THR A 260 19.46 33.86 -0.75
C THR A 260 18.70 32.56 -0.58
N VAL A 261 19.16 31.71 0.32
CA VAL A 261 18.49 30.45 0.69
C VAL A 261 17.66 30.67 1.94
N TYR A 262 16.36 30.43 1.83
CA TYR A 262 15.41 30.46 2.94
C TYR A 262 15.11 29.04 3.37
N SER A 263 15.32 28.70 4.64
CA SER A 263 15.13 27.33 5.16
C SER A 263 14.08 27.29 6.25
N TYR A 264 13.23 26.26 6.21
CA TYR A 264 12.13 26.05 7.15
C TYR A 264 11.67 24.59 7.14
N THR A 265 10.99 24.19 8.21
CA THR A 265 10.46 22.84 8.37
C THR A 265 8.94 22.91 8.48
N ILE A 266 8.27 22.07 7.70
CA ILE A 266 6.83 21.84 7.81
C ILE A 266 6.63 20.60 8.68
N THR A 267 5.81 20.70 9.71
CA THR A 267 5.44 19.57 10.57
C THR A 267 3.96 19.28 10.37
N PRO A 268 3.60 18.22 9.60
CA PRO A 268 2.21 17.84 9.42
C PRO A 268 1.55 17.50 10.75
N ARG A 269 0.24 17.78 10.86
CA ARG A 269 -0.53 17.28 12.01
C ARG A 269 -0.52 15.77 12.06
N SER A 270 -0.53 15.19 13.26
CA SER A 270 -0.47 13.74 13.46
C SER A 270 -1.63 12.97 12.81
N ASP A 271 -2.79 13.63 12.66
CA ASP A 271 -4.02 13.10 12.05
C ASP A 271 -4.16 13.46 10.55
N SER A 272 -3.16 14.12 9.95
CA SER A 272 -3.11 14.37 8.50
C SER A 272 -2.77 13.09 7.74
N VAL A 273 -3.17 13.00 6.48
CA VAL A 273 -2.79 11.95 5.54
C VAL A 273 -1.28 11.88 5.36
N LEU A 274 -0.58 13.02 5.32
CA LEU A 274 0.88 13.04 5.27
C LEU A 274 1.50 12.30 6.45
N SER A 275 1.00 12.52 7.68
CA SER A 275 1.56 11.88 8.88
C SER A 275 1.02 10.47 9.14
N SER A 276 -0.29 10.28 9.06
CA SER A 276 -0.97 9.04 9.43
C SER A 276 -0.86 7.96 8.36
N ILE A 277 -0.97 8.34 7.09
CA ILE A 277 -0.91 7.39 5.96
C ILE A 277 0.51 7.31 5.44
N TYR A 278 1.14 8.43 5.07
CA TYR A 278 2.47 8.41 4.49
C TYR A 278 3.60 8.29 5.52
N GLY A 279 3.34 8.52 6.80
CA GLY A 279 4.34 8.37 7.87
C GLY A 279 5.31 9.54 7.96
N ILE A 280 4.99 10.67 7.32
CA ILE A 280 5.84 11.87 7.31
C ILE A 280 5.67 12.61 8.64
N GLY A 281 6.74 12.68 9.43
CA GLY A 281 6.82 13.48 10.65
C GLY A 281 7.18 14.94 10.36
N SER A 282 8.05 15.19 9.38
CA SER A 282 8.40 16.55 8.96
C SER A 282 8.92 16.60 7.52
N ILE A 283 8.86 17.80 6.93
CA ILE A 283 9.41 18.10 5.61
C ILE A 283 10.38 19.28 5.75
N GLU A 284 11.68 19.01 5.66
CA GLU A 284 12.69 20.06 5.61
C GLU A 284 12.70 20.66 4.21
N THR A 285 12.52 21.98 4.15
CA THR A 285 12.33 22.70 2.90
C THR A 285 13.29 23.87 2.81
N THR A 286 13.88 24.05 1.63
CA THR A 286 14.57 25.30 1.29
C THR A 286 13.91 25.96 0.09
N ALA A 287 14.08 27.28 -0.04
CA ALA A 287 13.69 28.05 -1.20
C ALA A 287 14.84 29.00 -1.61
N LYS A 288 15.13 29.08 -2.90
CA LYS A 288 16.08 30.03 -3.49
C LYS A 288 15.46 30.71 -4.69
N PHE A 289 15.56 32.03 -4.75
CA PHE A 289 15.04 32.85 -5.86
C PHE A 289 16.20 33.51 -6.60
N GLU A 290 16.21 33.39 -7.93
CA GLU A 290 17.27 33.83 -8.83
C GLU A 290 16.69 34.85 -9.80
N TYR A 291 17.04 36.13 -9.62
CA TYR A 291 16.52 37.22 -10.44
C TYR A 291 17.43 38.45 -10.41
N THR A 292 17.25 39.30 -11.41
CA THR A 292 17.79 40.66 -11.47
C THR A 292 16.65 41.59 -11.87
N LEU A 293 16.25 42.50 -10.97
CA LEU A 293 15.11 43.40 -11.13
C LEU A 293 15.55 44.85 -10.83
N PRO A 294 14.75 45.88 -11.23
CA PRO A 294 15.03 47.27 -10.86
C PRO A 294 15.18 47.44 -9.34
N GLU A 295 16.03 48.37 -8.91
CA GLU A 295 16.37 48.59 -7.50
C GLU A 295 15.14 48.91 -6.63
N GLU A 296 14.20 49.67 -7.18
CA GLU A 296 12.94 50.04 -6.51
C GLU A 296 11.93 48.87 -6.42
N THR A 297 12.17 47.78 -7.13
CA THR A 297 11.30 46.60 -7.17
C THR A 297 11.58 45.71 -5.98
N LYS A 298 10.56 45.48 -5.16
CA LYS A 298 10.62 44.54 -4.04
C LYS A 298 9.89 43.26 -4.39
N LEU A 299 10.49 42.12 -4.06
CA LEU A 299 9.91 40.80 -4.28
C LEU A 299 9.59 40.16 -2.94
N TYR A 300 8.42 39.55 -2.80
CA TYR A 300 8.05 38.78 -1.61
C TYR A 300 7.60 37.38 -2.02
N ALA A 301 7.79 36.40 -1.14
CA ALA A 301 7.19 35.07 -1.30
C ALA A 301 6.54 34.56 -0.03
N THR A 302 5.55 33.69 -0.21
CA THR A 302 4.82 33.03 0.87
C THR A 302 5.49 31.73 1.29
N PHE A 303 5.71 31.58 2.59
CA PHE A 303 6.18 30.37 3.24
C PHE A 303 5.09 29.87 4.17
N SER A 304 4.47 28.74 3.82
CA SER A 304 3.33 28.18 4.54
C SER A 304 3.50 26.69 4.77
N SER A 305 2.54 26.10 5.49
CA SER A 305 2.50 24.67 5.74
C SER A 305 2.04 23.86 4.52
N LYS A 306 1.84 24.52 3.36
CA LYS A 306 1.22 23.98 2.15
C LYS A 306 2.27 23.95 1.04
N PRO A 307 3.11 22.91 0.97
CA PRO A 307 4.34 22.90 0.18
C PRO A 307 4.13 23.01 -1.34
N VAL A 308 2.93 22.71 -1.84
CA VAL A 308 2.60 22.84 -3.27
C VAL A 308 2.19 24.26 -3.68
N GLU A 309 1.99 25.17 -2.72
CA GLU A 309 1.62 26.55 -2.99
C GLU A 309 2.79 27.51 -2.73
N THR A 310 2.97 28.43 -3.67
CA THR A 310 3.85 29.59 -3.52
C THR A 310 3.18 30.76 -4.20
N HIS A 311 2.98 31.85 -3.47
CA HIS A 311 2.63 33.12 -4.08
C HIS A 311 3.87 34.00 -4.10
N VAL A 312 4.19 34.54 -5.26
CA VAL A 312 5.25 35.54 -5.42
C VAL A 312 4.59 36.88 -5.69
N ILE A 313 4.96 37.88 -4.91
CA ILE A 313 4.43 39.24 -4.98
C ILE A 313 5.55 40.15 -5.46
N ILE A 314 5.29 40.88 -6.53
CA ILE A 314 6.20 41.87 -7.09
C ILE A 314 5.61 43.25 -6.81
N LYS A 315 6.34 44.08 -6.07
CA LYS A 315 5.95 45.46 -5.72
C LYS A 315 6.83 46.44 -6.48
N ASN A 316 6.22 47.51 -7.00
CA ASN A 316 6.90 48.59 -7.73
C ASN A 316 7.66 48.13 -8.99
N LEU A 317 7.16 47.12 -9.71
CA LEU A 317 7.78 46.71 -10.97
C LEU A 317 7.69 47.84 -12.01
N THR A 318 8.84 48.28 -12.50
CA THR A 318 8.98 49.31 -13.54
C THR A 318 9.45 48.72 -14.87
N ARG A 319 9.55 49.58 -15.90
CA ARG A 319 9.91 49.16 -17.26
C ARG A 319 11.27 48.46 -17.27
N ARG A 320 11.33 47.32 -17.96
CA ARG A 320 12.53 46.49 -18.13
C ARG A 320 13.71 47.27 -18.70
N ALA A 321 14.92 46.98 -18.17
CA ALA A 321 16.22 47.26 -18.78
C ALA A 321 16.88 45.96 -19.26
N GLU A 322 17.90 46.08 -20.13
CA GLU A 322 18.54 44.93 -20.80
C GLU A 322 19.18 43.93 -19.82
N ASN A 323 19.67 44.40 -18.68
CA ASN A 323 20.28 43.60 -17.61
C ASN A 323 19.27 42.93 -16.66
N HIS A 324 17.96 43.16 -16.80
CA HIS A 324 16.94 42.54 -15.95
C HIS A 324 16.50 41.18 -16.50
N THR A 325 16.23 40.24 -15.59
CA THR A 325 15.78 38.89 -15.93
C THR A 325 14.33 38.90 -16.45
N ASP A 326 14.07 38.12 -17.51
CA ASP A 326 12.71 37.89 -18.04
C ASP A 326 11.88 36.92 -17.18
N PHE A 327 12.57 36.09 -16.40
CA PHE A 327 11.97 35.13 -15.48
C PHE A 327 12.72 35.13 -14.15
N ILE A 328 11.96 35.07 -13.06
CA ILE A 328 12.47 34.76 -11.73
C ILE A 328 12.61 33.24 -11.66
N GLY A 329 13.84 32.76 -11.58
CA GLY A 329 14.14 31.36 -11.30
C GLY A 329 13.83 31.05 -9.85
N TYR A 330 13.16 29.93 -9.61
CA TYR A 330 12.68 29.57 -8.28
C TYR A 330 12.95 28.11 -8.00
N THR A 331 13.78 27.82 -7.00
CA THR A 331 14.14 26.45 -6.61
C THR A 331 13.66 26.15 -5.20
N ARG A 332 12.91 25.06 -5.02
CA ARG A 332 12.59 24.47 -3.71
C ARG A 332 13.24 23.11 -3.54
N THR A 333 13.66 22.80 -2.33
CA THR A 333 14.10 21.44 -1.98
C THR A 333 13.19 20.81 -0.95
N TYR A 334 13.03 19.49 -0.98
CA TYR A 334 12.22 18.75 -0.02
C TYR A 334 12.97 17.52 0.48
N THR A 335 13.13 17.41 1.79
CA THR A 335 13.63 16.22 2.48
C THR A 335 12.59 15.74 3.47
N TYR A 336 12.09 14.51 3.27
CA TYR A 336 11.03 13.94 4.09
C TYR A 336 11.63 13.15 5.24
N LYS A 337 11.13 13.38 6.46
CA LYS A 337 11.52 12.62 7.65
C LYS A 337 10.33 11.94 8.29
N ASP A 338 10.56 10.77 8.87
CA ASP A 338 9.56 10.04 9.64
C ASP A 338 9.31 10.70 11.00
N LYS A 339 8.43 10.10 11.82
CA LYS A 339 8.10 10.61 13.17
C LYS A 339 9.28 10.53 14.15
N GLN A 340 10.29 9.73 13.84
CA GLN A 340 11.51 9.54 14.62
C GLN A 340 12.63 10.49 14.14
N GLY A 341 12.41 11.24 13.07
CA GLY A 341 13.39 12.16 12.48
C GLY A 341 14.33 11.51 11.46
N ASN A 342 14.13 10.24 11.11
CA ASN A 342 14.94 9.57 10.08
C ASN A 342 14.48 9.99 8.69
N ILE A 343 15.41 10.13 7.76
CA ILE A 343 15.09 10.42 6.36
C ILE A 343 14.32 9.26 5.75
N ILE A 344 13.18 9.56 5.12
CA ILE A 344 12.40 8.59 4.35
C ILE A 344 12.99 8.53 2.93
N PRO A 345 13.48 7.37 2.47
CA PRO A 345 13.99 7.25 1.10
C PRO A 345 12.91 7.56 0.06
N ILE A 346 13.27 8.29 -0.99
CA ILE A 346 12.34 8.69 -2.06
C ILE A 346 11.69 7.48 -2.73
N LYS A 347 12.44 6.39 -2.88
CA LYS A 347 11.97 5.11 -3.40
C LYS A 347 10.80 4.55 -2.57
N ASP A 348 10.96 4.57 -1.26
CA ASP A 348 10.01 3.99 -0.31
C ASP A 348 8.75 4.83 -0.23
N LEU A 349 8.91 6.16 -0.18
CA LEU A 349 7.78 7.08 -0.19
C LEU A 349 6.99 6.99 -1.49
N TYR A 350 7.66 6.83 -2.64
CA TYR A 350 6.97 6.65 -3.93
C TYR A 350 6.23 5.31 -4.02
N ALA A 351 6.83 4.21 -3.59
CA ALA A 351 6.16 2.90 -3.54
C ALA A 351 4.92 2.95 -2.64
N LYS A 352 5.06 3.53 -1.45
CA LYS A 352 3.95 3.71 -0.50
C LYS A 352 2.85 4.60 -1.08
N PHE A 353 3.22 5.68 -1.78
CA PHE A 353 2.29 6.52 -2.53
C PHE A 353 1.45 5.72 -3.53
N LEU A 354 2.10 4.93 -4.38
CA LEU A 354 1.43 4.10 -5.38
C LEU A 354 0.55 3.03 -4.75
N ASP A 355 1.00 2.39 -3.67
CA ASP A 355 0.23 1.36 -2.98
C ASP A 355 -1.03 1.91 -2.30
N VAL A 356 -0.92 3.06 -1.64
CA VAL A 356 -2.06 3.74 -1.02
C VAL A 356 -3.09 4.15 -2.07
N GLN A 357 -2.64 4.78 -3.15
CA GLN A 357 -3.53 5.32 -4.18
C GLN A 357 -4.13 4.22 -5.07
N GLY A 358 -3.33 3.24 -5.48
CA GLY A 358 -3.77 2.15 -6.35
C GLY A 358 -4.52 1.05 -5.59
N PHE A 359 -4.05 0.68 -4.40
CA PHE A 359 -4.41 -0.58 -3.73
C PHE A 359 -4.79 -0.41 -2.25
N LYS A 360 -5.07 0.81 -1.78
CA LYS A 360 -5.51 1.11 -0.40
C LYS A 360 -4.49 0.74 0.69
N GLY A 361 -3.19 0.73 0.36
CA GLY A 361 -2.16 0.48 1.37
C GLY A 361 -2.04 -0.99 1.76
N LYS A 362 -2.44 -1.92 0.88
CA LYS A 362 -2.46 -3.36 1.14
C LYS A 362 -1.11 -4.06 0.89
N GLY A 363 -0.05 -3.33 0.55
CA GLY A 363 1.28 -3.88 0.30
C GLY A 363 1.44 -4.56 -1.05
N VAL A 364 0.63 -4.18 -2.05
CA VAL A 364 0.73 -4.68 -3.43
C VAL A 364 1.95 -4.08 -4.14
N ILE A 365 2.24 -2.81 -3.89
CA ILE A 365 3.44 -2.12 -4.40
C ILE A 365 4.43 -1.93 -3.26
N THR A 366 5.67 -2.33 -3.53
CA THR A 366 6.77 -2.31 -2.58
C THR A 366 7.94 -1.50 -3.12
N SER A 367 8.88 -1.12 -2.25
CA SER A 367 10.09 -0.43 -2.66
C SER A 367 10.90 -1.24 -3.68
N SER A 368 10.89 -2.57 -3.63
CA SER A 368 11.55 -3.44 -4.63
C SER A 368 11.01 -3.23 -6.04
N ASP A 369 9.75 -2.85 -6.19
CA ASP A 369 9.12 -2.64 -7.50
C ASP A 369 9.64 -1.38 -8.20
N ILE A 370 10.25 -0.43 -7.49
CA ILE A 370 10.75 0.81 -8.07
C ILE A 370 12.19 0.61 -8.57
N PRO A 371 12.47 0.63 -9.88
CA PRO A 371 13.83 0.45 -10.39
C PRO A 371 14.71 1.64 -10.01
N LYS A 372 15.99 1.41 -9.68
CA LYS A 372 16.95 2.49 -9.42
C LYS A 372 17.08 3.46 -10.60
N SER A 373 16.95 2.95 -11.83
CA SER A 373 16.97 3.77 -13.05
C SER A 373 15.83 4.80 -13.14
N LYS A 374 14.75 4.62 -12.38
CA LYS A 374 13.65 5.60 -12.27
C LYS A 374 13.93 6.73 -11.27
N LEU A 375 14.97 6.58 -10.44
CA LEU A 375 15.46 7.61 -9.53
C LEU A 375 16.63 8.35 -10.19
N SER A 376 16.46 8.75 -11.45
CA SER A 376 17.49 9.51 -12.19
C SER A 376 17.89 10.76 -11.43
N GLU A 377 19.08 11.32 -11.69
CA GLU A 377 19.48 12.58 -11.08
C GLU A 377 18.60 13.76 -11.55
N PHE A 378 18.04 13.70 -12.77
CA PHE A 378 17.32 14.81 -13.39
C PHE A 378 16.03 14.38 -14.14
N GLU A 379 14.99 15.19 -14.03
CA GLU A 379 13.67 15.05 -14.66
C GLU A 379 13.22 16.40 -15.23
N LEU A 380 12.80 16.43 -16.50
CA LEU A 380 12.23 17.62 -17.15
C LEU A 380 10.78 17.34 -17.55
N ARG A 381 9.85 18.22 -17.17
CA ARG A 381 8.39 18.04 -17.40
C ARG A 381 7.79 18.93 -18.51
N SER A 382 8.44 20.03 -18.87
CA SER A 382 8.04 20.86 -20.01
C SER A 382 9.26 21.57 -20.60
N ALA A 383 9.42 21.48 -21.93
CA ALA A 383 10.49 22.10 -22.70
C ALA A 383 9.96 22.96 -23.86
N GLY A 384 8.69 23.40 -23.77
CA GLY A 384 8.08 24.28 -24.77
C GLY A 384 8.68 25.69 -24.77
N ALA A 385 8.40 26.47 -25.83
CA ALA A 385 8.91 27.84 -25.98
C ALA A 385 8.46 28.81 -24.86
N ASP A 386 7.39 28.49 -24.14
CA ASP A 386 6.94 29.22 -22.97
C ASP A 386 7.60 28.67 -21.68
N TYR A 387 8.65 29.36 -21.23
CA TYR A 387 9.41 29.01 -20.03
C TYR A 387 8.58 29.04 -18.74
N THR A 388 7.39 29.66 -18.72
CA THR A 388 6.54 29.70 -17.51
C THR A 388 6.01 28.33 -17.06
N TYR A 389 6.01 27.35 -17.96
CA TYR A 389 5.62 25.97 -17.66
C TYR A 389 6.81 25.04 -17.44
N ARG A 390 8.05 25.53 -17.63
CA ARG A 390 9.25 24.72 -17.45
C ARG A 390 9.38 24.33 -15.98
N GLN A 391 9.50 23.02 -15.76
CA GLN A 391 9.75 22.43 -14.45
C GLN A 391 10.90 21.44 -14.58
N GLU A 392 11.93 21.69 -13.80
CA GLU A 392 13.12 20.86 -13.68
C GLU A 392 13.09 20.24 -12.28
N THR A 393 13.26 18.92 -12.18
CA THR A 393 13.28 18.23 -10.89
C THR A 393 14.49 17.33 -10.81
N SER A 394 15.32 17.51 -9.80
CA SER A 394 16.55 16.75 -9.60
C SER A 394 16.63 16.16 -8.20
N LEU A 395 17.63 15.32 -7.97
CA LEU A 395 18.05 14.95 -6.63
C LEU A 395 19.27 15.77 -6.23
N LEU A 396 19.30 16.19 -4.96
CA LEU A 396 20.49 16.66 -4.27
C LEU A 396 20.90 15.55 -3.30
N GLY A 397 21.98 14.84 -3.63
CA GLY A 397 22.28 13.56 -2.97
C GLY A 397 21.23 12.49 -3.32
N GLU A 398 20.87 11.65 -2.34
CA GLU A 398 19.95 10.52 -2.59
C GLU A 398 18.49 10.82 -2.24
N ASN A 399 18.24 11.71 -1.27
CA ASN A 399 16.94 11.80 -0.60
C ASN A 399 16.31 13.20 -0.60
N THR A 400 16.99 14.19 -1.17
CA THR A 400 16.46 15.56 -1.25
C THR A 400 16.02 15.84 -2.68
N ILE A 401 14.73 16.04 -2.88
CA ILE A 401 14.20 16.43 -4.19
C ILE A 401 14.41 17.94 -4.34
N SER A 402 15.10 18.36 -5.40
CA SER A 402 15.13 19.75 -5.83
C SER A 402 14.18 19.96 -6.98
N LYS A 403 13.42 21.06 -6.95
CA LYS A 403 12.48 21.42 -7.99
C LYS A 403 12.66 22.89 -8.36
N LYS A 404 12.99 23.14 -9.61
CA LYS A 404 13.14 24.48 -10.19
C LYS A 404 12.01 24.81 -11.15
N GLU A 405 11.46 26.01 -10.98
CA GLU A 405 10.39 26.59 -11.77
C GLU A 405 10.72 28.04 -12.12
N TYR A 406 9.90 28.63 -12.98
CA TYR A 406 10.12 29.99 -13.48
C TYR A 406 8.83 30.80 -13.41
N ILE A 407 8.94 32.04 -12.95
CA ILE A 407 7.84 33.00 -12.87
C ILE A 407 8.18 34.17 -13.79
N ALA A 408 7.25 34.55 -14.66
CA ALA A 408 7.48 35.69 -15.56
C ALA A 408 7.55 37.00 -14.76
N SER A 409 8.56 37.82 -15.04
CA SER A 409 8.75 39.16 -14.46
C SER A 409 8.39 40.26 -15.47
N LYS A 410 7.27 40.09 -16.17
CA LYS A 410 6.83 41.03 -17.22
C LYS A 410 5.95 42.14 -16.66
N VAL A 411 6.21 43.38 -17.08
CA VAL A 411 5.35 44.52 -16.74
C VAL A 411 4.01 44.38 -17.44
N VAL A 412 2.93 44.34 -16.68
CA VAL A 412 1.56 44.48 -17.21
C VAL A 412 1.21 45.97 -17.21
N PRO A 413 0.69 46.53 -18.32
CA PRO A 413 0.31 47.95 -18.38
C PRO A 413 -0.58 48.35 -17.20
N ASN A 414 -0.27 49.49 -16.59
CA ASN A 414 -0.98 50.05 -15.42
C ASN A 414 -0.99 49.17 -14.15
N LYS A 415 -0.14 48.13 -14.07
CA LYS A 415 0.01 47.28 -12.87
C LYS A 415 1.47 47.24 -12.41
N ARG A 416 1.81 48.16 -11.49
CA ARG A 416 3.11 48.19 -10.80
C ARG A 416 3.25 47.10 -9.73
N ASN A 417 2.13 46.67 -9.16
CA ASN A 417 2.09 45.59 -8.17
C ASN A 417 1.42 44.38 -8.81
N GLN A 418 2.03 43.22 -8.64
CA GLN A 418 1.59 41.98 -9.27
C GLN A 418 1.75 40.84 -8.26
N PHE A 419 0.88 39.83 -8.35
CA PHE A 419 1.11 38.55 -7.70
C PHE A 419 1.01 37.45 -8.75
N THR A 420 1.81 36.41 -8.59
CA THR A 420 1.71 35.18 -9.39
C THR A 420 1.54 33.99 -8.43
N PRO A 421 0.39 33.29 -8.48
CA PRO A 421 0.26 32.02 -7.79
C PRO A 421 1.03 30.95 -8.55
N ARG A 422 1.80 30.14 -7.83
CA ARG A 422 2.39 28.92 -8.34
C ARG A 422 1.90 27.75 -7.50
N ILE A 423 1.06 26.93 -8.13
CA ILE A 423 0.44 25.77 -7.50
C ILE A 423 0.79 24.54 -8.32
N VAL A 424 1.35 23.53 -7.66
CA VAL A 424 1.72 22.29 -8.33
C VAL A 424 0.90 21.16 -7.77
N TYR A 425 -0.30 21.05 -8.33
CA TYR A 425 -1.32 20.09 -7.96
C TYR A 425 -1.44 18.99 -9.01
N ALA A 426 -1.76 17.77 -8.55
CA ALA A 426 -2.08 16.66 -9.43
C ALA A 426 -3.15 15.78 -8.78
N SER A 427 -4.12 15.34 -9.59
CA SER A 427 -5.24 14.51 -9.14
C SER A 427 -4.80 13.13 -8.68
N ASN A 428 -5.67 12.48 -7.90
CA ASN A 428 -5.51 11.08 -7.49
C ASN A 428 -5.36 10.13 -8.67
N LEU A 429 -4.64 9.04 -8.41
CA LEU A 429 -4.58 7.92 -9.34
C LEU A 429 -5.90 7.15 -9.30
N GLN A 430 -6.26 6.53 -10.42
CA GLN A 430 -7.38 5.61 -10.45
C GLN A 430 -7.05 4.38 -9.60
N ARG A 431 -7.99 4.02 -8.72
CA ARG A 431 -7.89 2.81 -7.89
C ARG A 431 -8.02 1.57 -8.75
N VAL A 432 -7.29 0.52 -8.36
CA VAL A 432 -7.38 -0.80 -8.96
C VAL A 432 -8.17 -1.70 -8.03
N GLU A 433 -9.27 -2.26 -8.53
CA GLU A 433 -10.08 -3.21 -7.79
C GLU A 433 -9.61 -4.64 -8.08
N LEU A 434 -9.03 -5.26 -7.05
CA LEU A 434 -8.66 -6.66 -7.02
C LEU A 434 -9.76 -7.45 -6.33
N THR A 435 -10.07 -8.63 -6.85
CA THR A 435 -11.08 -9.53 -6.27
C THR A 435 -10.59 -10.11 -4.95
N ASP A 436 -9.34 -10.58 -4.90
CA ASP A 436 -8.70 -11.07 -3.69
C ASP A 436 -7.26 -10.56 -3.60
N THR A 437 -7.05 -9.50 -2.81
CA THR A 437 -5.72 -8.89 -2.69
C THR A 437 -4.71 -9.81 -2.02
N GLU A 438 -5.13 -10.58 -1.02
CA GLU A 438 -4.22 -11.43 -0.26
C GLU A 438 -3.70 -12.56 -1.15
N LYS A 439 -4.60 -13.22 -1.89
CA LYS A 439 -4.20 -14.26 -2.84
C LYS A 439 -3.47 -13.70 -4.06
N ALA A 440 -3.77 -12.48 -4.51
CA ALA A 440 -3.01 -11.84 -5.58
C ALA A 440 -1.52 -11.66 -5.19
N ILE A 441 -1.26 -11.27 -3.94
CA ILE A 441 0.09 -11.11 -3.38
C ILE A 441 0.72 -12.48 -3.09
N ASN A 442 0.06 -13.33 -2.30
CA ASN A 442 0.64 -14.54 -1.71
C ASN A 442 0.47 -15.81 -2.58
N GLY A 443 -0.43 -15.77 -3.57
CA GLY A 443 -0.86 -16.95 -4.34
C GLY A 443 -1.95 -17.75 -3.64
N VAL A 444 -2.47 -18.77 -4.33
CA VAL A 444 -3.38 -19.75 -3.76
C VAL A 444 -2.59 -20.87 -3.10
N SER A 445 -2.94 -21.22 -1.86
CA SER A 445 -2.35 -22.35 -1.16
C SER A 445 -3.40 -23.34 -0.67
N ARG A 446 -3.06 -24.63 -0.66
CA ARG A 446 -3.86 -25.73 -0.12
C ARG A 446 -3.00 -26.73 0.64
N THR A 447 -3.63 -27.51 1.50
CA THR A 447 -3.02 -28.63 2.20
C THR A 447 -3.73 -29.92 1.83
N PHE A 448 -3.00 -31.04 1.83
CA PHE A 448 -3.60 -32.37 1.70
C PHE A 448 -2.93 -33.35 2.66
N HIS A 449 -3.57 -34.48 2.91
CA HIS A 449 -2.99 -35.62 3.61
C HIS A 449 -3.58 -36.92 3.07
N THR A 450 -2.77 -37.97 3.10
CA THR A 450 -3.24 -39.33 2.86
C THR A 450 -4.22 -39.75 3.95
N VAL A 451 -5.30 -40.46 3.58
CA VAL A 451 -6.29 -40.99 4.51
C VAL A 451 -6.23 -42.52 4.51
N THR A 452 -6.21 -43.11 5.70
CA THR A 452 -6.08 -44.55 5.92
C THR A 452 -7.14 -45.07 6.91
N TYR A 453 -7.43 -46.37 6.85
CA TYR A 453 -8.10 -47.11 7.93
C TYR A 453 -7.35 -48.41 8.19
N THR A 454 -7.52 -48.98 9.39
CA THR A 454 -6.84 -50.22 9.76
C THR A 454 -7.86 -51.34 9.93
N GLU A 455 -7.61 -52.50 9.35
CA GLU A 455 -8.41 -53.72 9.48
C GLU A 455 -7.68 -54.74 10.34
N VAL A 456 -8.33 -55.25 11.40
CA VAL A 456 -7.83 -56.33 12.23
C VAL A 456 -8.49 -57.64 11.79
N GLN A 457 -7.69 -58.59 11.36
CA GLN A 457 -8.15 -59.94 11.06
C GLN A 457 -7.82 -60.88 12.23
N LYS A 458 -8.87 -61.51 12.78
CA LYS A 458 -8.75 -62.59 13.76
C LYS A 458 -8.76 -63.92 13.02
N GLN A 459 -7.65 -64.62 12.99
CA GLN A 459 -7.64 -66.01 12.54
C GLN A 459 -7.92 -66.93 13.73
N ARG A 460 -8.98 -67.73 13.64
CA ARG A 460 -9.18 -68.90 14.49
C ARG A 460 -8.80 -70.14 13.70
N PHE A 461 -7.83 -70.91 14.18
CA PHE A 461 -7.72 -72.30 13.75
C PHE A 461 -8.98 -73.04 14.19
N SER A 462 -9.72 -73.62 13.25
CA SER A 462 -10.64 -74.71 13.56
C SER A 462 -9.83 -76.00 13.69
N ASP A 463 -9.83 -76.61 14.86
CA ASP A 463 -9.29 -77.95 15.08
C ASP A 463 -10.05 -78.98 14.23
N SER A 464 -9.66 -79.14 12.96
CA SER A 464 -10.08 -80.29 12.16
C SER A 464 -9.00 -80.85 11.23
N GLU A 465 -7.75 -80.38 11.32
CA GLU A 465 -6.65 -80.89 10.47
C GLU A 465 -5.41 -81.39 11.23
N VAL A 466 -5.56 -81.73 12.51
CA VAL A 466 -4.51 -82.44 13.29
C VAL A 466 -5.01 -83.82 13.71
N CYS A 467 -5.44 -84.66 12.77
CA CYS A 467 -5.48 -86.11 13.00
C CYS A 467 -5.65 -86.90 11.69
N LYS A 468 -4.61 -87.00 10.85
CA LYS A 468 -4.42 -88.12 9.90
C LYS A 468 -3.10 -88.06 9.13
N ARG A 469 -1.96 -87.89 9.80
CA ARG A 469 -0.64 -88.21 9.19
C ARG A 469 0.40 -88.61 10.24
N THR A 470 0.16 -89.74 10.90
CA THR A 470 1.23 -90.52 11.51
C THR A 470 0.87 -92.02 11.47
N ARG A 471 1.30 -92.69 10.40
CA ARG A 471 1.70 -94.10 10.47
C ARG A 471 3.23 -94.10 10.47
N CYS A 472 3.80 -94.56 11.57
CA CYS A 472 4.95 -95.46 11.73
C CYS A 472 5.38 -95.40 13.19
#